data_AF-A0A367IMA5-F1
#
_entry.id   AF-A0A367IMA5-F1
#
_cell.length_a   1.000
_cell.length_b   1.000
_cell.length_c   1.000
_cell.angle_alpha   90.00
_cell.angle_beta   90.00
_cell.angle_gamma   90.00
#
_symmetry.space_group_name_H-M   'P 1'
#
loop_
_entity.id
_entity.type
_entity.pdbx_description
1 polymer ?
#
loop_
_entity_poly.entity_id
_entity_poly.type
_entity_poly.pdbx_seq_one_letter_code
_entity_poly.pdbx_strand_id
1 'polypeptide(L)'
;QQSVENHQAPPKSEKDRISYPLMNSDYSYFNFLSYVLYTPLLLCGPIITFNDFISQFKFPSRNFTKNYVAIYAARLVAVILVMEVTLHYLYVVAISKRKAWAGDSPLEISMIGYFNLVIIWMKLLIPWRFFRLWSLADGVWVDENMVRCMSNNFSAQRFWKSWHRTFNRWTIRYIYIPLGGSKYIAYNMWIVFTFVALWHDIELKLLAWGWLICLFLLPEIIVSRLFSEKKFGDKPYYRFVCGLGAVGNILMMMIANLVGFAVGVDVQIMFEIRESEKRRGDSKWK
;
A
#
# COMPACT_ATOMS: atom_id res chain seq x y z
N GLN A 1 -38.76 11.73 11.24
CA GLN A 1 -39.15 12.62 10.12
C GLN A 1 -38.09 13.68 9.77
N GLN A 2 -37.19 14.07 10.68
CA GLN A 2 -36.08 14.99 10.39
C GLN A 2 -34.91 14.41 9.56
N SER A 3 -34.92 13.10 9.24
CA SER A 3 -33.83 12.44 8.52
C SER A 3 -33.97 12.44 6.99
N VAL A 4 -35.14 12.80 6.46
CA VAL A 4 -35.45 12.70 5.02
C VAL A 4 -35.19 14.02 4.28
N GLU A 5 -35.31 15.17 4.96
CA GLU A 5 -35.14 16.49 4.33
C GLU A 5 -33.68 16.88 4.07
N ASN A 6 -32.71 16.17 4.63
CA ASN A 6 -31.29 16.52 4.47
C ASN A 6 -30.64 15.96 3.19
N HIS A 7 -31.38 15.27 2.32
CA HIS A 7 -30.83 14.57 1.14
C HIS A 7 -30.55 15.47 -0.07
N GLN A 8 -30.89 16.77 0.01
CA GLN A 8 -30.62 17.75 -1.05
C GLN A 8 -29.45 18.69 -0.75
N ALA A 9 -28.95 18.72 0.49
CA ALA A 9 -27.81 19.56 0.83
C ALA A 9 -26.52 18.96 0.23
N PRO A 10 -25.66 19.77 -0.40
CA PRO A 10 -24.40 19.28 -0.92
C PRO A 10 -23.56 18.71 0.25
N PRO A 11 -22.97 17.51 0.08
CA PRO A 11 -22.17 16.88 1.11
C PRO A 11 -20.94 17.76 1.42
N LYS A 12 -20.69 17.97 2.72
CA LYS A 12 -19.65 18.90 3.20
C LYS A 12 -18.27 18.25 3.23
N SER A 13 -18.22 16.92 3.33
CA SER A 13 -16.98 16.15 3.38
C SER A 13 -17.05 14.89 2.51
N GLU A 14 -15.89 14.35 2.18
CA GLU A 14 -15.76 13.06 1.50
C GLU A 14 -16.44 11.93 2.29
N LYS A 15 -16.32 11.96 3.62
CA LYS A 15 -16.98 10.97 4.50
C LYS A 15 -18.49 11.01 4.33
N ASP A 16 -19.07 12.20 4.19
CA ASP A 16 -20.50 12.37 3.98
C ASP A 16 -20.94 11.79 2.63
N ARG A 17 -20.19 12.04 1.55
CA ARG A 17 -20.45 11.47 0.21
C ARG A 17 -20.51 9.94 0.21
N ILE A 18 -19.62 9.32 0.98
CA ILE A 18 -19.52 7.86 1.07
C ILE A 18 -20.60 7.28 2.00
N SER A 19 -21.01 8.02 3.03
CA SER A 19 -21.83 7.49 4.13
C SER A 19 -23.32 7.78 3.98
N TYR A 20 -23.68 8.91 3.35
CA TYR A 20 -25.07 9.27 3.17
C TYR A 20 -25.71 8.44 2.05
N PRO A 21 -26.97 8.00 2.26
CA PRO A 21 -27.73 7.36 1.20
C PRO A 21 -28.02 8.37 0.08
N LEU A 22 -28.10 7.87 -1.14
CA LEU A 22 -28.56 8.65 -2.29
C LEU A 22 -30.09 8.68 -2.32
N MET A 23 -30.67 9.46 -3.24
CA MET A 23 -32.11 9.39 -3.47
C MET A 23 -32.47 8.02 -4.06
N ASN A 24 -33.65 7.50 -3.75
CA ASN A 24 -34.08 6.18 -4.25
C ASN A 24 -34.04 6.08 -5.79
N SER A 25 -34.28 7.19 -6.50
CA SER A 25 -34.19 7.27 -7.96
C SER A 25 -32.76 7.12 -8.51
N ASP A 26 -31.73 7.36 -7.69
CA ASP A 26 -30.34 7.23 -8.11
C ASP A 26 -29.85 5.79 -8.13
N TYR A 27 -30.54 4.90 -7.40
CA TYR A 27 -30.29 3.46 -7.42
C TYR A 27 -30.93 2.83 -8.67
N SER A 28 -30.50 3.28 -9.84
CA SER A 28 -30.96 2.82 -11.15
C SER A 28 -29.93 1.92 -11.84
N TYR A 29 -30.39 1.05 -12.73
CA TYR A 29 -29.52 0.15 -13.50
C TYR A 29 -28.50 0.94 -14.35
N PHE A 30 -28.92 2.09 -14.89
CA PHE A 30 -28.04 2.96 -15.69
C PHE A 30 -26.90 3.54 -14.85
N ASN A 31 -27.18 4.05 -13.65
CA ASN A 31 -26.16 4.56 -12.74
C ASN A 31 -25.21 3.46 -12.27
N PHE A 32 -25.75 2.26 -12.00
CA PHE A 32 -24.95 1.09 -11.67
C PHE A 32 -23.98 0.73 -12.81
N LEU A 33 -24.48 0.64 -14.04
CA LEU A 33 -23.66 0.30 -15.20
C LEU A 33 -22.60 1.38 -15.46
N SER A 34 -22.95 2.66 -15.31
CA SER A 34 -22.02 3.79 -15.41
C SER A 34 -20.89 3.71 -14.39
N TYR A 35 -21.20 3.31 -13.15
CA TYR A 35 -20.21 3.11 -12.09
C TYR A 35 -19.29 1.92 -12.38
N VAL A 36 -19.85 0.78 -12.76
CA VAL A 36 -19.07 -0.45 -13.00
C VAL A 36 -18.19 -0.32 -14.25
N LEU A 37 -18.70 0.30 -15.32
CA LEU A 37 -18.01 0.44 -16.60
C LEU A 37 -17.18 1.72 -16.73
N TYR A 38 -17.00 2.48 -15.64
CA TYR A 38 -16.25 3.73 -15.67
C TYR A 38 -14.78 3.48 -16.06
N THR A 39 -14.46 3.75 -17.33
CA THR A 39 -13.20 3.36 -17.97
C THR A 39 -11.94 3.84 -17.23
N PRO A 40 -11.88 5.08 -16.70
CA PRO A 40 -10.71 5.54 -15.96
C PRO A 40 -10.37 4.72 -14.72
N LEU A 41 -11.33 3.99 -14.12
CA LEU A 41 -11.07 3.21 -12.90
C LEU A 41 -11.23 1.70 -13.08
N LEU A 42 -11.73 1.25 -14.24
CA LEU A 42 -12.07 -0.13 -14.52
C LEU A 42 -10.89 -1.10 -14.41
N LEU A 43 -9.72 -0.75 -14.96
CA LEU A 43 -8.59 -1.68 -15.07
C LEU A 43 -7.74 -1.72 -13.80
N CYS A 44 -7.13 -0.59 -13.42
CA CYS A 44 -6.35 -0.51 -12.18
C CYS A 44 -6.38 0.90 -11.57
N GLY A 45 -7.52 1.60 -11.67
CA GLY A 45 -7.66 2.89 -11.00
C GLY A 45 -7.88 2.76 -9.49
N PRO A 46 -7.80 3.88 -8.76
CA PRO A 46 -8.20 3.93 -7.37
C PRO A 46 -9.66 3.51 -7.18
N ILE A 47 -9.93 2.79 -6.09
CA ILE A 47 -11.26 2.29 -5.75
C ILE A 47 -12.11 3.43 -5.18
N ILE A 48 -13.27 3.63 -5.78
CA ILE A 48 -14.31 4.56 -5.34
C ILE A 48 -15.58 3.76 -5.00
N THR A 49 -16.40 4.24 -4.06
CA THR A 49 -17.69 3.59 -3.75
C THR A 49 -18.80 4.16 -4.63
N PHE A 50 -19.86 3.36 -4.86
CA PHE A 50 -21.01 3.80 -5.66
C PHE A 50 -21.61 5.13 -5.20
N ASN A 51 -21.87 5.28 -3.90
CA ASN A 51 -22.43 6.53 -3.36
C ASN A 51 -21.52 7.73 -3.61
N ASP A 52 -20.20 7.58 -3.45
CA ASP A 52 -19.24 8.66 -3.70
C ASP A 52 -19.17 9.01 -5.18
N PHE A 53 -19.17 8.00 -6.07
CA PHE A 53 -19.18 8.21 -7.51
C PHE A 53 -20.40 9.02 -7.97
N ILE A 54 -21.63 8.56 -7.66
CA ILE A 54 -22.85 9.26 -8.08
C ILE A 54 -22.98 10.63 -7.40
N SER A 55 -22.59 10.74 -6.13
CA SER A 55 -22.59 12.02 -5.41
C SER A 55 -21.74 13.07 -6.12
N GLN A 56 -20.61 12.68 -6.72
CA GLN A 56 -19.72 13.59 -7.41
C GLN A 56 -20.25 14.09 -8.76
N PHE A 57 -21.10 13.34 -9.45
CA PHE A 57 -21.80 13.85 -10.64
C PHE A 57 -22.87 14.88 -10.30
N LYS A 58 -23.51 14.74 -9.14
CA LYS A 58 -24.51 15.71 -8.65
C LYS A 58 -23.87 16.94 -8.03
N PHE A 59 -22.81 16.73 -7.26
CA PHE A 59 -22.10 17.75 -6.51
C PHE A 59 -20.60 17.63 -6.81
N PRO A 60 -20.14 18.17 -7.95
CA PRO A 60 -18.73 18.16 -8.31
C PRO A 60 -17.86 18.78 -7.22
N SER A 61 -16.69 18.18 -6.99
CA SER A 61 -15.75 18.69 -5.98
C SER A 61 -15.26 20.10 -6.33
N ARG A 62 -15.22 20.99 -5.35
CA ARG A 62 -14.66 22.35 -5.53
C ARG A 62 -13.14 22.36 -5.74
N ASN A 63 -12.47 21.23 -5.49
CA ASN A 63 -11.02 21.10 -5.64
C ASN A 63 -10.56 20.99 -7.10
N PHE A 64 -11.48 21.02 -8.06
CA PHE A 64 -11.15 20.92 -9.48
C PHE A 64 -10.72 22.25 -10.06
N THR A 65 -9.45 22.32 -10.46
CA THR A 65 -8.92 23.41 -11.28
C THR A 65 -8.11 22.79 -12.41
N LYS A 66 -8.23 23.31 -13.64
CA LYS A 66 -7.44 22.85 -14.79
C LYS A 66 -5.93 22.85 -14.48
N ASN A 67 -5.46 23.85 -13.74
CA ASN A 67 -4.08 23.95 -13.26
C ASN A 67 -3.68 22.77 -12.36
N TYR A 68 -4.58 22.30 -11.49
CA TYR A 68 -4.30 21.15 -10.63
C TYR A 68 -4.11 19.87 -11.46
N VAL A 69 -4.98 19.64 -12.45
CA VAL A 69 -4.88 18.49 -13.37
C VAL A 69 -3.59 18.56 -14.19
N ALA A 70 -3.25 19.75 -14.71
CA ALA A 70 -2.01 19.97 -15.46
C ALA A 70 -0.74 19.72 -14.61
N ILE A 71 -0.69 20.24 -13.37
CA ILE A 71 0.41 19.97 -12.43
C ILE A 71 0.49 18.47 -12.11
N TYR A 72 -0.65 17.80 -11.94
CA TYR A 72 -0.69 16.38 -11.68
C TYR A 72 -0.18 15.55 -12.87
N ALA A 73 -0.55 15.92 -14.10
CA ALA A 73 -0.02 15.32 -15.33
C ALA A 73 1.51 15.51 -15.44
N ALA A 74 2.01 16.73 -15.18
CA ALA A 74 3.45 17.00 -15.16
C ALA A 74 4.19 16.13 -14.12
N ARG A 75 3.61 15.94 -12.93
CA ARG A 75 4.14 15.04 -11.90
C ARG A 75 4.15 13.58 -12.35
N LEU A 76 3.16 13.12 -13.11
CA LEU A 76 3.15 11.77 -13.67
C LEU A 76 4.29 11.59 -14.68
N VAL A 77 4.46 12.53 -15.60
CA VAL A 77 5.57 12.51 -16.58
C VAL A 77 6.91 12.50 -15.85
N ALA A 78 7.10 13.35 -14.83
CA ALA A 78 8.32 13.36 -14.03
C ALA A 78 8.61 12.01 -13.36
N VAL A 79 7.59 11.34 -12.80
CA VAL A 79 7.76 10.01 -12.20
C VAL A 79 8.13 8.95 -13.25
N ILE A 80 7.55 9.01 -14.46
CA ILE A 80 7.92 8.11 -15.56
C ILE A 80 9.38 8.32 -15.94
N LEU A 81 9.82 9.57 -16.11
CA LEU A 81 11.22 9.87 -16.42
C LEU A 81 12.18 9.41 -15.31
N VAL A 82 11.81 9.58 -14.05
CA VAL A 82 12.60 9.06 -12.92
C VAL A 82 12.70 7.54 -12.96
N MET A 83 11.61 6.84 -13.31
CA MET A 83 11.63 5.38 -13.49
C MET A 83 12.58 4.97 -14.62
N GLU A 84 12.51 5.63 -15.78
CA GLU A 84 13.39 5.36 -16.92
C GLU A 84 14.87 5.57 -16.58
N VAL A 85 15.20 6.71 -15.97
CA VAL A 85 16.57 7.00 -15.49
C VAL A 85 17.02 5.95 -14.47
N THR A 86 16.15 5.60 -13.52
CA THR A 86 16.47 4.59 -12.50
C THR A 86 16.74 3.23 -13.13
N LEU A 87 15.91 2.78 -14.07
CA LEU A 87 16.09 1.50 -14.77
C LEU A 87 17.35 1.48 -15.64
N HIS A 88 17.74 2.62 -16.21
CA HIS A 88 18.95 2.75 -17.02
C HIS A 88 20.24 2.62 -16.19
N TYR A 89 20.25 3.15 -14.95
CA TYR A 89 21.46 3.13 -14.11
C TYR A 89 21.47 2.03 -13.05
N LEU A 90 20.31 1.55 -12.59
CA LEU A 90 20.18 0.55 -11.54
C LEU A 90 19.58 -0.76 -12.07
N TYR A 91 20.48 -1.66 -12.49
CA TYR A 91 20.14 -2.97 -13.05
C TYR A 91 19.67 -4.02 -12.03
N VAL A 92 19.17 -3.59 -10.87
CA VAL A 92 18.83 -4.49 -9.75
C VAL A 92 17.74 -5.51 -10.11
N VAL A 93 16.84 -5.17 -11.04
CA VAL A 93 15.83 -6.13 -11.55
C VAL A 93 16.49 -7.24 -12.39
N ALA A 94 17.48 -6.90 -13.21
CA ALA A 94 18.20 -7.86 -14.03
C ALA A 94 19.06 -8.77 -13.16
N ILE A 95 19.79 -8.19 -12.20
CA ILE A 95 20.56 -8.91 -11.17
C ILE A 95 19.62 -9.87 -10.43
N SER A 96 18.44 -9.39 -10.02
CA SER A 96 17.49 -10.20 -9.28
C SER A 96 16.96 -11.39 -10.08
N LYS A 97 16.53 -11.16 -11.33
CA LYS A 97 16.02 -12.22 -12.21
C LYS A 97 17.07 -13.28 -12.54
N ARG A 98 18.33 -12.89 -12.67
CA ARG A 98 19.44 -13.81 -13.00
C ARG A 98 20.08 -14.43 -11.75
N LYS A 99 19.62 -14.07 -10.55
CA LYS A 99 20.24 -14.46 -9.27
C LYS A 99 21.75 -14.17 -9.24
N ALA A 100 22.16 -13.07 -9.88
CA ALA A 100 23.56 -12.72 -10.14
C ALA A 100 24.19 -11.94 -8.99
N TRP A 101 24.09 -12.48 -7.77
CA TRP A 101 24.62 -11.89 -6.52
C TRP A 101 25.59 -12.84 -5.81
N ALA A 102 26.13 -13.82 -6.55
CA ALA A 102 27.08 -14.79 -6.01
C ALA A 102 28.43 -14.10 -5.76
N GLY A 103 28.84 -14.05 -4.50
CA GLY A 103 30.05 -13.34 -4.07
C GLY A 103 29.78 -11.99 -3.40
N ASP A 104 28.56 -11.46 -3.52
CA ASP A 104 28.17 -10.21 -2.89
C ASP A 104 28.16 -10.35 -1.36
N SER A 105 28.58 -9.27 -0.70
CA SER A 105 28.46 -9.10 0.75
C SER A 105 26.99 -8.97 1.17
N PRO A 106 26.66 -9.26 2.45
CA PRO A 106 25.30 -9.05 2.95
C PRO A 106 24.77 -7.62 2.76
N LEU A 107 25.65 -6.62 2.81
CA LEU A 107 25.28 -5.23 2.59
C LEU A 107 24.88 -4.98 1.13
N GLU A 108 25.64 -5.50 0.17
CA GLU A 108 25.33 -5.36 -1.26
C GLU A 108 24.01 -6.06 -1.62
N ILE A 109 23.79 -7.27 -1.10
CA ILE A 109 22.51 -8.00 -1.26
C ILE A 109 21.35 -7.18 -0.69
N SER A 110 21.55 -6.52 0.46
CA SER A 110 20.51 -5.66 1.05
C SER A 110 20.17 -4.45 0.18
N MET A 111 21.18 -3.86 -0.50
CA MET A 111 20.97 -2.74 -1.42
C MET A 111 20.24 -3.17 -2.69
N ILE A 112 20.58 -4.33 -3.24
CA ILE A 112 19.85 -4.92 -4.37
C ILE A 112 18.36 -5.09 -4.00
N GLY A 113 18.09 -5.65 -2.82
CA GLY A 113 16.73 -5.80 -2.30
C GLY A 113 15.99 -4.48 -2.14
N TYR A 114 16.64 -3.49 -1.53
CA TYR A 114 16.06 -2.16 -1.32
C TYR A 114 15.69 -1.46 -2.63
N PHE A 115 16.60 -1.40 -3.60
CA PHE A 115 16.30 -0.74 -4.88
C PHE A 115 15.29 -1.52 -5.72
N ASN A 116 15.25 -2.85 -5.61
CA ASN A 116 14.19 -3.64 -6.23
C ASN A 116 12.81 -3.25 -5.65
N LEU A 117 12.73 -2.95 -4.35
CA LEU A 117 11.51 -2.45 -3.72
C LEU A 117 11.11 -1.05 -4.19
N VAL A 118 12.09 -0.15 -4.37
CA VAL A 118 11.86 1.17 -4.94
C VAL A 118 11.26 1.04 -6.35
N ILE A 119 11.80 0.13 -7.17
CA ILE A 119 11.30 -0.13 -8.53
C ILE A 119 9.89 -0.73 -8.49
N ILE A 120 9.59 -1.67 -7.59
CA ILE A 120 8.23 -2.20 -7.42
C ILE A 120 7.25 -1.09 -7.02
N TRP A 121 7.64 -0.21 -6.09
CA TRP A 121 6.82 0.93 -5.68
C TRP A 121 6.54 1.86 -6.86
N MET A 122 7.55 2.23 -7.67
CA MET A 122 7.37 3.06 -8.86
C MET A 122 6.51 2.37 -9.94
N LYS A 123 6.73 1.07 -10.16
CA LYS A 123 5.97 0.24 -11.10
C LYS A 123 4.47 0.25 -10.82
N LEU A 124 4.07 0.30 -9.54
CA LEU A 124 2.67 0.37 -9.14
C LEU A 124 2.15 1.82 -9.07
N LEU A 125 3.01 2.77 -8.68
CA LEU A 125 2.67 4.20 -8.65
C LEU A 125 2.22 4.72 -10.02
N ILE A 126 2.95 4.37 -11.09
CA ILE A 126 2.71 4.93 -12.43
C ILE A 126 1.31 4.59 -12.95
N PRO A 127 0.87 3.32 -13.04
CA PRO A 127 -0.49 3.00 -13.50
C PRO A 127 -1.56 3.64 -12.64
N TRP A 128 -1.44 3.58 -11.32
CA TRP A 128 -2.43 4.18 -10.42
C TRP A 128 -2.56 5.69 -10.62
N ARG A 129 -1.43 6.39 -10.82
CA ARG A 129 -1.44 7.82 -11.13
C ARG A 129 -2.02 8.11 -12.51
N PHE A 130 -1.73 7.27 -13.50
CA PHE A 130 -2.26 7.39 -14.85
C PHE A 130 -3.79 7.30 -14.86
N PHE A 131 -4.36 6.24 -14.29
CA PHE A 131 -5.83 6.06 -14.19
C PHE A 131 -6.50 7.16 -13.36
N ARG A 132 -5.84 7.58 -12.27
CA ARG A 132 -6.28 8.74 -11.49
C ARG A 132 -6.28 10.04 -12.29
N LEU A 133 -5.28 10.28 -13.14
CA LEU A 133 -5.22 11.49 -13.98
C LEU A 133 -6.45 11.58 -14.89
N TRP A 134 -6.84 10.49 -15.54
CA TRP A 134 -8.04 10.45 -16.37
C TRP A 134 -9.31 10.69 -15.56
N SER A 135 -9.42 10.08 -14.38
CA SER A 135 -10.54 10.35 -13.47
C SER A 135 -10.62 11.83 -13.07
N LEU A 136 -9.48 12.46 -12.82
CA LEU A 136 -9.43 13.89 -12.51
C LEU A 136 -9.73 14.78 -13.72
N ALA A 137 -9.35 14.36 -14.92
CA ALA A 137 -9.68 15.08 -16.15
C ALA A 137 -11.19 15.07 -16.41
N ASP A 138 -11.87 13.97 -16.06
CA ASP A 138 -13.32 13.81 -16.13
C ASP A 138 -14.07 14.51 -14.98
N GLY A 139 -13.35 15.09 -14.01
CA GLY A 139 -13.95 15.78 -12.87
C GLY A 139 -14.43 14.85 -11.74
N VAL A 140 -13.96 13.59 -11.71
CA VAL A 140 -14.25 12.62 -10.65
C VAL A 140 -13.04 12.51 -9.71
N TRP A 141 -13.24 12.99 -8.48
CA TRP A 141 -12.19 13.03 -7.47
C TRP A 141 -12.01 11.66 -6.85
N VAL A 142 -10.84 11.10 -7.07
CA VAL A 142 -10.39 9.89 -6.40
C VAL A 142 -9.12 10.16 -5.62
N ASP A 143 -8.91 9.38 -4.57
CA ASP A 143 -7.75 9.48 -3.72
C ASP A 143 -6.51 8.85 -4.35
N GLU A 144 -5.34 9.38 -3.98
CA GLU A 144 -4.05 8.83 -4.39
C GLU A 144 -3.78 7.50 -3.65
N ASN A 145 -3.34 6.49 -4.42
CA ASN A 145 -3.08 5.16 -3.87
C ASN A 145 -1.72 5.04 -3.18
N MET A 146 -0.74 5.84 -3.60
CA MET A 146 0.59 5.93 -2.97
C MET A 146 0.79 7.32 -2.38
N VAL A 147 0.49 7.46 -1.09
CA VAL A 147 0.59 8.77 -0.41
C VAL A 147 2.03 9.11 -0.02
N ARG A 148 2.85 8.09 0.25
CA ARG A 148 4.24 8.23 0.68
C ARG A 148 5.15 7.34 -0.14
N CYS A 149 6.38 7.80 -0.35
CA CYS A 149 7.46 6.97 -0.85
C CYS A 149 7.74 5.84 0.15
N MET A 150 8.03 4.64 -0.34
CA MET A 150 8.39 3.48 0.47
C MET A 150 9.49 3.83 1.50
N SER A 151 10.52 4.57 1.08
CA SER A 151 11.64 5.01 1.91
C SER A 151 11.30 6.06 2.99
N ASN A 152 10.12 6.68 2.92
CA ASN A 152 9.67 7.72 3.85
C ASN A 152 8.60 7.20 4.84
N ASN A 153 8.61 5.90 5.13
CA ASN A 153 7.73 5.28 6.12
C ASN A 153 8.54 4.80 7.32
N PHE A 154 8.25 5.37 8.49
CA PHE A 154 8.86 4.99 9.77
C PHE A 154 7.98 4.03 10.60
N SER A 155 6.83 3.62 10.07
CA SER A 155 5.86 2.76 10.74
C SER A 155 5.22 1.84 9.71
N ALA A 156 5.19 0.53 9.97
CA ALA A 156 4.59 -0.41 9.03
C ALA A 156 3.07 -0.25 8.97
N GLN A 157 2.42 0.10 10.09
CA GLN A 157 1.01 0.51 10.07
C GLN A 157 0.76 1.73 9.17
N ARG A 158 1.61 2.77 9.25
CA ARG A 158 1.48 3.96 8.40
C ARG A 158 1.78 3.64 6.93
N PHE A 159 2.71 2.73 6.68
CA PHE A 159 2.98 2.21 5.34
C PHE A 159 1.72 1.57 4.75
N TRP A 160 1.11 0.58 5.43
CA TRP A 160 -0.09 -0.11 4.92
C TRP A 160 -1.31 0.81 4.74
N LYS A 161 -1.42 1.88 5.53
CA LYS A 161 -2.44 2.92 5.35
C LYS A 161 -2.17 3.84 4.15
N SER A 162 -0.91 3.94 3.73
CA SER A 162 -0.46 4.85 2.66
C SER A 162 -0.18 4.14 1.34
N TRP A 163 -0.02 2.82 1.36
CA TRP A 163 0.15 1.92 0.23
C TRP A 163 -1.21 1.38 -0.21
N HIS A 164 -1.51 1.47 -1.51
CA HIS A 164 -2.79 1.08 -2.09
C HIS A 164 -4.00 1.61 -1.27
N ARG A 165 -3.92 2.91 -0.91
CA ARG A 165 -4.79 3.54 0.10
C ARG A 165 -6.28 3.32 -0.13
N THR A 166 -6.78 3.38 -1.37
CA THR A 166 -8.21 3.18 -1.62
C THR A 166 -8.65 1.75 -1.35
N PHE A 167 -7.80 0.76 -1.66
CA PHE A 167 -8.05 -0.63 -1.34
C PHE A 167 -7.98 -0.89 0.16
N ASN A 168 -7.01 -0.30 0.86
CA ASN A 168 -6.97 -0.36 2.33
C ASN A 168 -8.26 0.22 2.96
N ARG A 169 -8.76 1.36 2.46
CA ARG A 169 -10.02 1.93 2.92
C ARG A 169 -11.22 1.03 2.62
N TRP A 170 -11.22 0.39 1.46
CA TRP A 170 -12.25 -0.58 1.06
C TRP A 170 -12.27 -1.79 2.01
N THR A 171 -11.12 -2.41 2.26
CA THR A 171 -11.03 -3.56 3.19
C THR A 171 -11.39 -3.16 4.62
N ILE A 172 -11.01 -1.94 5.05
CA ILE A 172 -11.43 -1.42 6.34
C ILE A 172 -12.96 -1.32 6.43
N ARG A 173 -13.60 -0.75 5.41
CA ARG A 173 -15.05 -0.51 5.40
C ARG A 173 -15.87 -1.79 5.29
N TYR A 174 -15.48 -2.71 4.41
CA TYR A 174 -16.30 -3.87 4.04
C TYR A 174 -15.91 -5.17 4.74
N ILE A 175 -14.74 -5.24 5.37
CA ILE A 175 -14.28 -6.44 6.08
C ILE A 175 -13.99 -6.11 7.55
N TYR A 176 -13.05 -5.20 7.80
CA TYR A 176 -12.55 -4.93 9.15
C TYR A 176 -13.61 -4.37 10.11
N ILE A 177 -14.38 -3.34 9.69
CA ILE A 177 -15.41 -2.72 10.53
C ILE A 177 -16.56 -3.70 10.83
N PRO A 178 -17.13 -4.42 9.83
CA PRO A 178 -18.15 -5.45 10.09
C PRO A 178 -17.71 -6.56 11.06
N LEU A 179 -16.43 -6.93 11.07
CA LEU A 179 -15.86 -7.90 12.01
C LEU A 179 -15.59 -7.34 13.42
N GLY A 180 -16.20 -6.21 13.79
CA GLY A 180 -16.04 -5.59 15.12
C GLY A 180 -14.86 -4.64 15.25
N GLY A 181 -14.18 -4.31 14.14
CA GLY A 181 -13.22 -3.22 14.05
C GLY A 181 -12.10 -3.28 15.09
N SER A 182 -11.94 -2.19 15.85
CA SER A 182 -10.84 -2.04 16.82
C SER A 182 -10.94 -2.97 18.03
N LYS A 183 -12.09 -3.60 18.28
CA LYS A 183 -12.27 -4.56 19.38
C LYS A 183 -11.49 -5.85 19.14
N TYR A 184 -11.41 -6.31 17.88
CA TYR A 184 -10.81 -7.58 17.50
C TYR A 184 -9.62 -7.40 16.55
N ILE A 185 -8.74 -6.42 16.83
CA ILE A 185 -7.61 -6.04 15.95
C ILE A 185 -6.78 -7.23 15.47
N ALA A 186 -6.35 -8.12 16.36
CA ALA A 186 -5.50 -9.25 16.00
C ALA A 186 -6.23 -10.21 15.05
N TYR A 187 -7.46 -10.62 15.39
CA TYR A 187 -8.29 -11.50 14.57
C TYR A 187 -8.61 -10.88 13.20
N ASN A 188 -9.01 -9.61 13.18
CA ASN A 188 -9.35 -8.90 11.95
C ASN A 188 -8.13 -8.74 11.04
N MET A 189 -6.93 -8.58 11.60
CA MET A 189 -5.70 -8.50 10.82
C MET A 189 -5.45 -9.78 10.02
N TRP A 190 -5.57 -10.96 10.65
CA TRP A 190 -5.42 -12.24 9.97
C TRP A 190 -6.40 -12.42 8.82
N ILE A 191 -7.68 -12.09 9.04
CA ILE A 191 -8.72 -12.21 8.00
C ILE A 191 -8.45 -11.23 6.85
N VAL A 192 -8.19 -9.95 7.17
CA VAL A 192 -7.94 -8.93 6.15
C VAL A 192 -6.72 -9.28 5.31
N PHE A 193 -5.59 -9.66 5.91
CA PHE A 193 -4.39 -10.02 5.13
C PHE A 193 -4.55 -11.33 4.36
N THR A 194 -5.33 -12.28 4.86
CA THR A 194 -5.69 -13.49 4.10
C THR A 194 -6.52 -13.12 2.87
N PHE A 195 -7.52 -12.25 3.03
CA PHE A 195 -8.28 -11.73 1.89
C PHE A 195 -7.39 -10.97 0.89
N VAL A 196 -6.47 -10.13 1.38
CA VAL A 196 -5.53 -9.40 0.51
C VAL A 196 -4.65 -10.37 -0.29
N ALA A 197 -4.14 -11.44 0.33
CA ALA A 197 -3.35 -12.45 -0.35
C ALA A 197 -4.17 -13.14 -1.46
N LEU A 198 -5.38 -13.62 -1.13
CA LEU A 198 -6.30 -14.27 -2.08
C LEU A 198 -6.76 -13.33 -3.19
N TRP A 199 -6.90 -12.03 -2.91
CA TRP A 199 -7.25 -11.00 -3.89
C TRP A 199 -6.14 -10.78 -4.93
N HIS A 200 -4.88 -10.96 -4.53
CA HIS A 200 -3.74 -10.80 -5.44
C HIS A 200 -3.50 -12.02 -6.32
N ASP A 201 -3.41 -13.21 -5.73
CA ASP A 201 -3.32 -14.49 -6.45
C ASP A 201 -3.54 -15.68 -5.49
N ILE A 202 -3.97 -16.83 -6.00
CA ILE A 202 -4.12 -18.07 -5.23
C ILE A 202 -2.79 -18.83 -5.25
N GLU A 203 -1.72 -18.17 -4.80
CA GLU A 203 -0.42 -18.79 -4.61
C GLU A 203 -0.09 -18.87 -3.12
N LEU A 204 0.31 -20.06 -2.65
CA LEU A 204 0.69 -20.29 -1.25
C LEU A 204 1.79 -19.33 -0.77
N LYS A 205 2.67 -18.88 -1.68
CA LYS A 205 3.73 -17.92 -1.39
C LYS A 205 3.20 -16.55 -0.95
N LEU A 206 2.11 -16.07 -1.54
CA LEU A 206 1.47 -14.80 -1.17
C LEU A 206 0.71 -14.93 0.14
N LEU A 207 0.10 -16.10 0.40
CA LEU A 207 -0.54 -16.37 1.67
C LEU A 207 0.47 -16.40 2.82
N ALA A 208 1.59 -17.11 2.63
CA ALA A 208 2.70 -17.14 3.58
C ALA A 208 3.27 -15.74 3.83
N TRP A 209 3.44 -14.94 2.77
CA TRP A 209 3.85 -13.54 2.88
C TRP A 209 2.85 -12.70 3.68
N GLY A 210 1.55 -12.82 3.40
CA GLY A 210 0.50 -12.07 4.13
C GLY A 210 0.48 -12.39 5.63
N TRP A 211 0.69 -13.66 5.98
CA TRP A 211 0.79 -14.09 7.37
C TRP A 211 2.10 -13.66 8.04
N LEU A 212 3.21 -13.66 7.31
CA LEU A 212 4.47 -13.11 7.80
C LEU A 212 4.31 -11.62 8.13
N ILE A 213 3.62 -10.84 7.28
CA ILE A 213 3.29 -9.44 7.56
C ILE A 213 2.43 -9.29 8.82
N CYS A 214 1.44 -10.18 9.04
CA CYS A 214 0.66 -10.18 10.29
C CYS A 214 1.55 -10.35 11.52
N LEU A 215 2.45 -11.35 11.52
CA LEU A 215 3.37 -11.59 12.62
C LEU A 215 4.29 -10.41 12.88
N PHE A 216 4.74 -9.76 11.82
CA PHE A 216 5.61 -8.59 11.83
C PHE A 216 4.92 -7.30 12.32
N LEU A 217 3.62 -7.14 12.08
CA LEU A 217 2.86 -6.01 12.61
C LEU A 217 2.52 -6.14 14.11
N LEU A 218 2.46 -7.36 14.66
CA LEU A 218 2.11 -7.57 16.07
C LEU A 218 3.07 -6.86 17.05
N PRO A 219 4.41 -7.00 16.93
CA PRO A 219 5.36 -6.26 17.77
C PRO A 219 5.14 -4.75 17.70
N GLU A 220 4.95 -4.17 16.51
CA GLU A 220 4.70 -2.74 16.36
C GLU A 220 3.41 -2.32 17.09
N ILE A 221 2.33 -3.11 16.96
CA ILE A 221 1.06 -2.85 17.66
C ILE A 221 1.24 -2.93 19.18
N ILE A 222 1.94 -3.94 19.68
CA ILE A 222 2.16 -4.16 21.12
C ILE A 222 3.02 -3.03 21.69
N VAL A 223 4.17 -2.74 21.07
CA VAL A 223 5.09 -1.68 21.48
C VAL A 223 4.39 -0.32 21.44
N SER A 224 3.63 -0.02 20.38
CA SER A 224 2.90 1.27 20.28
C SER A 224 1.81 1.42 21.35
N ARG A 225 1.22 0.31 21.83
CA ARG A 225 0.27 0.34 22.94
C ARG A 225 0.95 0.49 24.30
N LEU A 226 2.08 -0.19 24.51
CA LEU A 226 2.84 -0.14 25.77
C LEU A 226 3.56 1.22 25.94
N PHE A 227 4.16 1.73 24.86
CA PHE A 227 4.88 3.00 24.80
C PHE A 227 4.05 4.08 24.09
N SER A 228 2.85 4.35 24.62
CA SER A 228 1.98 5.39 24.07
C SER A 228 2.59 6.78 24.27
N GLU A 229 2.50 7.62 23.23
CA GLU A 229 2.88 9.03 23.25
C GLU A 229 2.26 9.78 24.44
N LYS A 230 1.02 9.44 24.80
CA LYS A 230 0.31 10.04 25.94
C LYS A 230 0.98 9.81 27.29
N LYS A 231 1.82 8.78 27.43
CA LYS A 231 2.44 8.39 28.70
C LYS A 231 3.93 8.70 28.76
N PHE A 232 4.60 8.75 27.60
CA PHE A 232 6.06 8.87 27.52
C PHE A 232 6.54 9.98 26.59
N GLY A 233 5.65 10.74 25.96
CA GLY A 233 5.97 11.77 24.97
C GLY A 233 6.90 12.88 25.48
N ASP A 234 6.78 13.25 26.75
CA ASP A 234 7.60 14.30 27.37
C ASP A 234 9.04 13.87 27.67
N LYS A 235 9.36 12.57 27.49
CA LYS A 235 10.68 12.04 27.83
C LYS A 235 11.63 12.15 26.62
N PRO A 236 12.88 12.64 26.81
CA PRO A 236 13.81 12.85 25.70
C PRO A 236 14.21 11.54 25.00
N TYR A 237 14.19 10.41 25.71
CA TYR A 237 14.49 9.10 25.13
C TYR A 237 13.38 8.54 24.23
N TYR A 238 12.15 9.08 24.31
CA TYR A 238 11.01 8.60 23.53
C TYR A 238 11.28 8.71 22.02
N ARG A 239 11.92 9.81 21.59
CA ARG A 239 12.30 10.04 20.19
C ARG A 239 13.28 8.99 19.67
N PHE A 240 14.24 8.58 20.50
CA PHE A 240 15.21 7.54 20.14
C PHE A 240 14.56 6.15 20.06
N VAL A 241 13.64 5.83 20.97
CA VAL A 241 12.85 4.59 20.91
C VAL A 241 11.99 4.54 19.64
N CYS A 242 11.33 5.64 19.29
CA CYS A 242 10.59 5.74 18.02
C CYS A 242 11.51 5.60 16.80
N GLY A 243 12.72 6.17 16.85
CA GLY A 243 13.74 6.02 15.80
C GLY A 243 14.20 4.57 15.62
N LEU A 244 14.51 3.87 16.71
CA LEU A 244 14.87 2.45 16.67
C LEU A 244 13.72 1.57 16.16
N GLY A 245 12.49 1.83 16.61
CA GLY A 245 11.30 1.15 16.10
C GLY A 245 11.08 1.39 14.61
N ALA A 246 11.37 2.59 14.12
CA ALA A 246 11.29 2.92 12.70
C ALA A 246 12.30 2.14 11.85
N VAL A 247 13.56 2.06 12.31
CA VAL A 247 14.60 1.26 11.63
C VAL A 247 14.20 -0.22 11.60
N GLY A 248 13.73 -0.76 12.73
CA GLY A 248 13.25 -2.14 12.82
C GLY A 248 12.12 -2.43 11.83
N ASN A 249 11.13 -1.54 11.73
CA ASN A 249 10.01 -1.67 10.80
C ASN A 249 10.46 -1.63 9.33
N ILE A 250 11.40 -0.75 8.98
CA ILE A 250 11.93 -0.66 7.60
C ILE A 250 12.70 -1.94 7.25
N LEU A 251 13.59 -2.41 8.13
CA LEU A 251 14.34 -3.66 7.92
C LEU A 251 13.41 -4.86 7.78
N MET A 252 12.39 -4.94 8.62
CA MET A 252 11.35 -5.96 8.56
C MET A 252 10.57 -5.92 7.24
N MET A 253 10.18 -4.73 6.78
CA MET A 253 9.55 -4.57 5.47
C MET A 253 10.48 -4.97 4.32
N MET A 254 11.77 -4.67 4.42
CA MET A 254 12.77 -5.11 3.45
C MET A 254 12.84 -6.65 3.41
N ILE A 255 12.96 -7.30 4.57
CA ILE A 255 13.03 -8.76 4.69
C ILE A 255 11.77 -9.42 4.15
N ALA A 256 10.58 -8.99 4.59
CA ALA A 256 9.31 -9.58 4.18
C ALA A 256 9.14 -9.56 2.66
N ASN A 257 9.51 -8.44 2.02
CA ASN A 257 9.39 -8.31 0.58
C ASN A 257 10.53 -8.96 -0.20
N LEU A 258 11.72 -9.07 0.39
CA LEU A 258 12.83 -9.85 -0.19
C LEU A 258 12.43 -11.32 -0.33
N VAL A 259 11.88 -11.90 0.74
CA VAL A 259 11.40 -13.28 0.80
C VAL A 259 10.18 -13.48 -0.12
N GLY A 260 9.22 -12.55 -0.11
CA GLY A 260 7.98 -12.69 -0.87
C GLY A 260 8.10 -12.47 -2.39
N PHE A 261 8.97 -11.55 -2.84
CA PHE A 261 8.95 -11.08 -4.23
C PHE A 261 10.30 -11.11 -4.96
N ALA A 262 11.43 -10.98 -4.26
CA ALA A 262 12.73 -10.83 -4.92
C ALA A 262 13.54 -12.13 -4.99
N VAL A 263 13.41 -12.97 -3.97
CA VAL A 263 14.38 -14.05 -3.73
C VAL A 263 13.72 -15.42 -3.55
N GLY A 264 12.49 -15.47 -3.03
CA GLY A 264 11.84 -16.71 -2.62
C GLY A 264 12.41 -17.25 -1.30
N VAL A 265 11.83 -18.34 -0.79
CA VAL A 265 12.25 -18.99 0.47
C VAL A 265 13.65 -19.64 0.36
N ASP A 266 14.14 -19.82 -0.87
CA ASP A 266 15.35 -20.58 -1.20
C ASP A 266 16.64 -19.99 -0.63
N VAL A 267 16.73 -18.67 -0.40
CA VAL A 267 17.98 -18.05 0.09
C VAL A 267 18.19 -18.23 1.58
N GLN A 268 17.14 -18.40 2.38
CA GLN A 268 17.31 -18.75 3.79
C GLN A 268 17.94 -20.15 3.91
N ILE A 269 17.45 -21.08 3.09
CA ILE A 269 18.02 -22.42 2.94
C ILE A 269 19.44 -22.35 2.37
N MET A 270 19.71 -21.48 1.39
CA MET A 270 21.06 -21.33 0.82
C MET A 270 22.06 -20.73 1.83
N PHE A 271 21.65 -19.78 2.67
CA PHE A 271 22.49 -19.24 3.75
C PHE A 271 22.73 -20.27 4.84
N GLU A 272 21.71 -21.03 5.24
CA GLU A 272 21.88 -22.15 6.18
C GLU A 272 22.78 -23.26 5.61
N ILE A 273 22.62 -23.61 4.33
CA ILE A 273 23.48 -24.55 3.63
C ILE A 273 24.90 -24.01 3.57
N ARG A 274 25.11 -22.75 3.15
CA ARG A 274 26.43 -22.12 3.07
C ARG A 274 27.12 -22.06 4.44
N GLU A 275 26.40 -21.69 5.49
CA GLU A 275 26.89 -21.72 6.88
C GLU A 275 27.18 -23.15 7.34
N SER A 276 26.38 -24.13 6.92
CA SER A 276 26.61 -25.54 7.25
C SER A 276 27.82 -26.13 6.51
N GLU A 277 28.03 -25.76 5.24
CA GLU A 277 29.18 -26.17 4.41
C GLU A 277 30.47 -25.52 4.91
N LYS A 278 30.41 -24.24 5.28
CA LYS A 278 31.53 -23.52 5.89
C LYS A 278 31.93 -24.11 7.25
N ARG A 279 30.95 -24.56 8.05
CA ARG A 279 31.19 -25.32 9.29
C ARG A 279 31.75 -26.72 9.07
N ARG A 280 31.50 -27.35 7.91
CA ARG A 280 32.06 -28.66 7.52
C ARG A 280 33.45 -28.58 6.90
N GLY A 281 34.01 -27.38 6.71
CA GLY A 281 35.38 -27.21 6.24
C GLY A 281 35.59 -27.53 4.76
N ASP A 282 34.51 -27.48 3.95
CA ASP A 282 34.59 -27.82 2.53
C ASP A 282 35.47 -26.81 1.75
N SER A 283 36.45 -27.34 1.01
CA SER A 283 37.50 -26.55 0.34
C SER A 283 37.02 -25.66 -0.80
N LYS A 284 35.76 -25.81 -1.22
CA LYS A 284 35.14 -25.08 -2.32
C LYS A 284 34.94 -23.57 -2.04
N TRP A 285 35.08 -23.17 -0.78
CA TRP A 285 34.82 -21.81 -0.29
C TRP A 285 35.98 -21.22 0.53
N LYS A 286 37.18 -21.80 0.43
CA LYS A 286 38.42 -21.17 0.91
C LYS A 286 38.94 -20.15 -0.08
#